data_AF-A0A0B1S6Z9-F1
#
_entry.id   AF-A0A0B1S6Z9-F1
#
_cell.length_a   1.000
_cell.length_b   1.000
_cell.length_c   1.000
_cell.angle_alpha   90.00
_cell.angle_beta   90.00
_cell.angle_gamma   90.00
#
_symmetry.space_group_name_H-M   'P 1'
#
loop_
_entity.id
_entity.type
_entity.pdbx_description
1 polymer ?
#
loop_
_entity_poly.entity_id
_entity_poly.type
_entity_poly.pdbx_seq_one_letter_code
_entity_poly.pdbx_strand_id
1 'polypeptide(L)'
;MYPAHREASGGTDPEPETLAVMKWLMEYPFVLSANLHGGSLVANYPYDDSVTGQDHIYSPSPDDKLFVELAYKYARAHPKMWKTGRRCGLSADGDTFLNGITNGADWYHLAGGMQDWQYIHTNCLEITIEMGCYKFPTNDMLPTMWDEHKYSFLSFLEMASKGVYGLILDANGKPAPNATVAVEQGKVIRATKDGEYWRMLSPGKHRLRVEAPGLESEIFDVTGGHDAIRHDFALNECGTREGNDPVIMRGNGNILHSCGWHFAKVIFCMLFSSAAAIIKKFSHQSCSGEFELDTDIHLLMAPILKTGDVIERLQRFNPAVVLAISDGFVETITFSPLTNQPRLFNKDSVDKSLTKAIGYGTDCGKPLRDSRVALAMDDLRLHAAFELGIAMGCDNSTDMAKKAATIGTVVDMLKKTITLDSVQEYSVVPSANPADHFTPDQV
;
A
#
# COMPACT_ATOMS: atom_id res chain seq x y z
N MET A 1 -7.13 8.17 -13.50
CA MET A 1 -5.79 8.01 -12.89
C MET A 1 -4.89 9.19 -13.21
N TYR A 2 -4.97 9.75 -14.43
CA TYR A 2 -4.19 10.91 -14.87
C TYR A 2 -5.08 12.13 -15.12
N PRO A 3 -4.96 13.24 -14.35
CA PRO A 3 -5.78 14.43 -14.55
C PRO A 3 -5.70 15.02 -15.96
N ALA A 4 -4.58 14.81 -16.65
CA ALA A 4 -4.35 15.25 -18.03
C ALA A 4 -5.20 14.49 -19.07
N HIS A 5 -5.67 13.28 -18.76
CA HIS A 5 -6.50 12.47 -19.67
C HIS A 5 -8.00 12.77 -19.53
N ARG A 6 -8.37 13.79 -18.75
CA ARG A 6 -9.77 14.19 -18.60
C ARG A 6 -10.37 14.47 -19.98
N GLU A 7 -11.39 13.71 -20.36
CA GLU A 7 -12.08 13.90 -21.62
C GLU A 7 -12.69 15.30 -21.71
N ALA A 8 -12.44 15.99 -22.83
CA ALA A 8 -13.02 17.30 -23.11
C ALA A 8 -14.52 17.23 -23.46
N SER A 9 -15.02 16.04 -23.83
CA SER A 9 -16.43 15.76 -24.13
C SER A 9 -17.30 15.62 -22.89
N GLY A 10 -16.71 15.28 -21.73
CA GLY A 10 -17.43 15.25 -20.46
C GLY A 10 -17.73 16.66 -19.98
N GLY A 11 -18.93 16.90 -19.46
CA GLY A 11 -19.29 18.19 -18.86
C GLY A 11 -18.29 18.70 -17.82
N THR A 12 -18.39 19.98 -17.46
CA THR A 12 -17.53 20.58 -16.44
C THR A 12 -17.75 19.95 -15.06
N ASP A 13 -18.97 19.49 -14.79
CA ASP A 13 -19.43 18.98 -13.51
C ASP A 13 -19.93 17.53 -13.64
N PRO A 14 -19.81 16.71 -12.57
CA PRO A 14 -20.36 15.36 -12.58
C PRO A 14 -21.89 15.35 -12.73
N GLU A 15 -22.40 14.46 -13.57
CA GLU A 15 -23.83 14.23 -13.74
C GLU A 15 -24.51 13.74 -12.44
N PRO A 16 -25.83 13.97 -12.26
CA PRO A 16 -26.53 13.63 -11.02
C PRO A 16 -26.47 12.12 -10.69
N GLU A 17 -26.51 11.25 -11.69
CA GLU A 17 -26.36 9.79 -11.51
C GLU A 17 -24.97 9.45 -10.98
N THR A 18 -23.92 10.08 -11.52
CA THR A 18 -22.54 9.91 -11.07
C THR A 18 -22.40 10.31 -9.61
N LEU A 19 -22.94 11.46 -9.20
CA LEU A 19 -22.91 11.91 -7.80
C LEU A 19 -23.67 10.96 -6.87
N ALA A 20 -24.82 10.45 -7.31
CA ALA A 20 -25.62 9.51 -6.53
C ALA A 20 -24.87 8.20 -6.30
N VAL A 21 -24.24 7.65 -7.34
CA VAL A 21 -23.47 6.40 -7.26
C VAL A 21 -22.19 6.58 -6.46
N MET A 22 -21.44 7.68 -6.65
CA MET A 22 -20.27 7.99 -5.82
C MET A 22 -20.64 8.05 -4.33
N LYS A 23 -21.77 8.68 -3.99
CA LYS A 23 -22.25 8.74 -2.61
C LYS A 23 -22.60 7.34 -2.09
N TRP A 24 -23.33 6.54 -2.87
CA TRP A 24 -23.73 5.19 -2.49
C TRP A 24 -22.52 4.28 -2.24
N LEU A 25 -21.52 4.32 -3.12
CA LEU A 25 -20.30 3.52 -3.02
C LEU A 25 -19.42 3.92 -1.83
N MET A 26 -19.52 5.15 -1.34
CA MET A 26 -18.86 5.60 -0.12
C MET A 26 -19.65 5.30 1.16
N GLU A 27 -20.95 4.99 1.06
CA GLU A 27 -21.84 4.76 2.20
C GLU A 27 -21.69 3.35 2.78
N TYR A 28 -21.38 2.36 1.93
CA TYR A 28 -21.27 0.95 2.31
C TYR A 28 -19.85 0.42 2.05
N PRO A 29 -19.37 -0.54 2.87
CA PRO A 29 -18.07 -1.16 2.68
C PRO A 29 -18.11 -2.23 1.58
N PHE A 30 -18.39 -1.83 0.33
CA PHE A 30 -18.39 -2.76 -0.80
C PHE A 30 -17.00 -3.41 -0.97
N VAL A 31 -16.99 -4.74 -1.13
CA VAL A 31 -15.76 -5.54 -1.27
C VAL A 31 -15.52 -5.92 -2.73
N LEU A 32 -16.57 -6.36 -3.42
CA LEU A 32 -16.56 -6.81 -4.81
C LEU A 32 -17.75 -6.19 -5.54
N SER A 33 -17.54 -5.74 -6.77
CA SER A 33 -18.58 -5.19 -7.64
C SER A 33 -18.39 -5.64 -9.08
N ALA A 34 -19.46 -5.58 -9.86
CA ALA A 34 -19.38 -5.67 -11.31
C ALA A 34 -20.41 -4.73 -11.94
N ASN A 35 -19.96 -3.93 -12.90
CA ASN A 35 -20.85 -3.12 -13.73
C ASN A 35 -21.10 -3.85 -15.07
N LEU A 36 -22.31 -3.72 -15.63
CA LEU A 36 -22.77 -4.53 -16.76
C LEU A 36 -22.96 -3.67 -18.01
N HIS A 37 -22.31 -4.06 -19.09
CA HIS A 37 -22.26 -3.36 -20.36
C HIS A 37 -22.68 -4.27 -21.52
N GLY A 38 -22.83 -3.68 -22.71
CA GLY A 38 -23.06 -4.41 -23.95
C GLY A 38 -22.33 -3.74 -25.11
N GLY A 39 -21.97 -4.54 -26.11
CA GLY A 39 -21.12 -4.13 -27.22
C GLY A 39 -20.06 -5.18 -27.55
N SER A 40 -19.59 -5.92 -26.55
CA SER A 40 -18.69 -7.06 -26.74
C SER A 40 -19.09 -8.28 -25.88
N LEU A 41 -18.24 -9.30 -25.78
CA LEU A 41 -18.44 -10.42 -24.85
C LEU A 41 -17.11 -10.81 -24.17
N VAL A 42 -16.82 -10.13 -23.07
CA VAL A 42 -15.54 -10.18 -22.33
C VAL A 42 -15.73 -9.69 -20.89
N ALA A 43 -14.91 -10.19 -19.96
CA ALA A 43 -14.75 -9.57 -18.63
C ALA A 43 -13.53 -8.65 -18.63
N ASN A 44 -13.79 -7.34 -18.55
CA ASN A 44 -12.83 -6.26 -18.52
C ASN A 44 -12.43 -5.94 -17.08
N TYR A 45 -11.15 -5.69 -16.82
CA TYR A 45 -10.65 -5.38 -15.47
C TYR A 45 -9.64 -4.24 -15.44
N PRO A 46 -9.42 -3.60 -14.27
CA PRO A 46 -8.56 -2.43 -14.14
C PRO A 46 -7.10 -2.63 -14.58
N TYR A 47 -6.41 -1.55 -14.97
CA TYR A 47 -6.97 -0.20 -15.21
C TYR A 47 -7.55 -0.03 -16.61
N ASP A 48 -8.55 0.84 -16.74
CA ASP A 48 -9.11 1.29 -18.03
C ASP A 48 -8.26 2.41 -18.66
N ASP A 49 -7.53 3.17 -17.83
CA ASP A 49 -6.67 4.28 -18.23
C ASP A 49 -5.20 3.82 -18.39
N SER A 50 -4.51 4.28 -19.44
CA SER A 50 -3.09 3.96 -19.69
C SER A 50 -2.20 5.15 -19.38
N VAL A 51 -0.94 4.91 -19.01
CA VAL A 51 0.05 5.96 -18.70
C VAL A 51 0.22 7.01 -19.80
N THR A 52 -0.04 6.65 -21.06
CA THR A 52 0.12 7.55 -22.22
C THR A 52 -1.21 8.05 -22.78
N GLY A 53 -2.34 7.59 -22.24
CA GLY A 53 -3.68 7.87 -22.81
C GLY A 53 -3.87 7.28 -24.20
N GLN A 54 -3.26 6.12 -24.48
CA GLN A 54 -3.38 5.38 -25.73
C GLN A 54 -3.89 3.95 -25.50
N ASP A 55 -4.55 3.40 -26.51
CA ASP A 55 -5.04 2.01 -26.55
C ASP A 55 -3.90 0.99 -26.61
N HIS A 56 -4.20 -0.28 -26.32
CA HIS A 56 -3.26 -1.41 -26.46
C HIS A 56 -2.01 -1.29 -25.60
N ILE A 57 -2.16 -0.66 -24.44
CA ILE A 57 -1.11 -0.54 -23.44
C ILE A 57 -1.64 -1.12 -22.14
N TYR A 58 -1.17 -2.33 -21.83
CA TYR A 58 -1.46 -3.00 -20.58
C TYR A 58 -1.12 -2.10 -19.38
N SER A 59 -2.13 -1.80 -18.57
CA SER A 59 -2.03 -0.91 -17.41
C SER A 59 -2.37 -1.69 -16.14
N PRO A 60 -1.38 -2.35 -15.51
CA PRO A 60 -1.65 -3.23 -14.38
C PRO A 60 -2.07 -2.43 -13.15
N SER A 61 -3.08 -2.92 -12.44
CA SER A 61 -3.32 -2.48 -11.07
C SER A 61 -2.37 -3.19 -10.10
N PRO A 62 -2.15 -2.66 -8.88
CA PRO A 62 -1.38 -3.38 -7.87
C PRO A 62 -1.99 -4.74 -7.49
N ASP A 63 -3.30 -4.92 -7.71
CA ASP A 63 -4.03 -6.17 -7.55
C ASP A 63 -4.24 -6.93 -8.89
N ASP A 64 -3.40 -6.70 -9.91
CA ASP A 64 -3.54 -7.26 -11.27
C ASP A 64 -3.80 -8.77 -11.27
N LYS A 65 -2.98 -9.54 -10.55
CA LYS A 65 -3.15 -10.99 -10.41
C LYS A 65 -4.53 -11.38 -9.88
N LEU A 66 -5.04 -10.65 -8.89
CA LEU A 66 -6.37 -10.90 -8.32
C LEU A 66 -7.47 -10.51 -9.32
N PHE A 67 -7.33 -9.40 -10.03
CA PHE A 67 -8.29 -9.01 -11.06
C PHE A 67 -8.35 -9.99 -12.24
N VAL A 68 -7.21 -10.52 -12.68
CA VAL A 68 -7.15 -11.60 -13.68
C VAL A 68 -7.95 -12.82 -13.20
N GLU A 69 -7.82 -13.21 -11.93
CA GLU A 69 -8.61 -14.30 -11.36
C GLU A 69 -10.12 -13.97 -11.34
N LEU A 70 -10.49 -12.78 -10.85
CA LEU A 70 -11.89 -12.33 -10.77
C LEU A 70 -12.57 -12.33 -12.14
N ALA A 71 -11.92 -11.73 -13.14
CA ALA A 71 -12.42 -11.69 -14.51
C ALA A 71 -12.48 -13.11 -15.10
N TYR A 72 -11.44 -13.92 -14.87
CA TYR A 72 -11.39 -15.28 -15.41
C TYR A 72 -12.46 -16.17 -14.80
N LYS A 73 -12.77 -16.05 -13.50
CA LYS A 73 -13.84 -16.83 -12.86
C LYS A 73 -15.20 -16.55 -13.49
N TYR A 74 -15.52 -15.29 -13.76
CA TYR A 74 -16.74 -14.93 -14.48
C TYR A 74 -16.75 -15.51 -15.90
N ALA A 75 -15.69 -15.25 -16.67
CA ALA A 75 -15.59 -15.66 -18.06
C ALA A 75 -15.62 -17.19 -18.20
N ARG A 76 -14.91 -17.91 -17.32
CA ARG A 76 -14.79 -19.37 -17.31
C ARG A 76 -16.11 -20.08 -17.08
N ALA A 77 -16.96 -19.52 -16.22
CA ALA A 77 -18.30 -20.05 -15.96
C ALA A 77 -19.31 -19.75 -17.09
N HIS A 78 -19.02 -18.80 -17.98
CA HIS A 78 -19.91 -18.44 -19.09
C HIS A 78 -19.67 -19.37 -20.28
N PRO A 79 -20.68 -20.02 -20.88
CA PRO A 79 -20.48 -21.09 -21.89
C PRO A 79 -19.73 -20.66 -23.15
N LYS A 80 -19.72 -19.36 -23.46
CA LYS A 80 -19.08 -18.79 -24.66
C LYS A 80 -17.92 -17.83 -24.36
N MET A 81 -17.90 -17.19 -23.19
CA MET A 81 -17.01 -16.04 -22.96
C MET A 81 -15.58 -16.50 -22.76
N TRP A 82 -15.35 -17.62 -22.07
CA TRP A 82 -14.00 -18.14 -21.81
C TRP A 82 -13.18 -18.50 -23.06
N LYS A 83 -13.82 -18.67 -24.22
CA LYS A 83 -13.15 -19.22 -25.42
C LYS A 83 -12.20 -18.21 -26.02
N THR A 84 -10.90 -18.48 -26.05
CA THR A 84 -9.95 -17.62 -26.75
C THR A 84 -10.34 -17.39 -28.21
N GLY A 85 -10.28 -16.13 -28.63
CA GLY A 85 -10.54 -15.75 -30.01
C GLY A 85 -11.51 -14.60 -30.12
N ARG A 86 -12.06 -14.48 -31.32
CA ARG A 86 -12.80 -13.30 -31.74
C ARG A 86 -14.18 -13.17 -31.09
N ARG A 87 -14.66 -11.94 -30.91
CA ARG A 87 -16.00 -11.53 -30.48
C ARG A 87 -16.64 -10.61 -31.52
N CYS A 88 -17.97 -10.54 -31.45
CA CYS A 88 -18.81 -9.47 -31.98
C CYS A 88 -18.37 -8.85 -33.32
N GLY A 89 -18.90 -9.37 -34.43
CA GLY A 89 -18.77 -8.77 -35.77
C GLY A 89 -18.26 -9.73 -36.84
N LEU A 90 -18.48 -9.36 -38.11
CA LEU A 90 -18.08 -10.07 -39.35
C LEU A 90 -16.90 -9.38 -40.09
N SER A 91 -16.38 -8.24 -39.60
CA SER A 91 -15.28 -7.43 -40.18
C SER A 91 -13.87 -7.89 -39.78
N ALA A 92 -12.79 -7.59 -40.52
CA ALA A 92 -11.44 -8.05 -40.13
C ALA A 92 -10.98 -7.59 -38.73
N ASP A 93 -11.58 -6.51 -38.20
CA ASP A 93 -11.17 -5.80 -36.98
C ASP A 93 -11.99 -6.16 -35.73
N GLY A 94 -12.61 -7.35 -35.68
CA GLY A 94 -13.40 -7.76 -34.51
C GLY A 94 -12.54 -8.03 -33.27
N ASP A 95 -13.03 -7.65 -32.09
CA ASP A 95 -12.32 -7.83 -30.82
C ASP A 95 -11.82 -9.27 -30.65
N THR A 96 -10.59 -9.47 -30.18
CA THR A 96 -10.04 -10.80 -29.91
C THR A 96 -9.50 -10.85 -28.50
N PHE A 97 -10.03 -11.76 -27.68
CA PHE A 97 -9.66 -11.88 -26.28
C PHE A 97 -9.09 -13.26 -25.97
N LEU A 98 -8.01 -13.27 -25.19
CA LEU A 98 -7.46 -14.48 -24.60
C LEU A 98 -8.30 -14.85 -23.39
N ASN A 99 -8.80 -16.09 -23.33
CA ASN A 99 -9.56 -16.61 -22.20
C ASN A 99 -10.84 -15.82 -21.81
N GLY A 100 -11.31 -14.92 -22.68
CA GLY A 100 -12.51 -14.13 -22.43
C GLY A 100 -12.35 -12.97 -21.46
N ILE A 101 -11.11 -12.54 -21.20
CA ILE A 101 -10.81 -11.44 -20.30
C ILE A 101 -9.89 -10.42 -20.96
N THR A 102 -9.86 -9.20 -20.44
CA THR A 102 -8.98 -8.14 -20.94
C THR A 102 -8.70 -7.10 -19.86
N ASN A 103 -7.48 -6.56 -19.85
CA ASN A 103 -7.18 -5.32 -19.13
C ASN A 103 -7.79 -4.16 -19.94
N GLY A 104 -8.47 -3.22 -19.27
CA GLY A 104 -9.23 -2.19 -19.99
C GLY A 104 -8.38 -1.34 -20.92
N ALA A 105 -7.28 -0.80 -20.43
CA ALA A 105 -6.35 -0.01 -21.21
C ALA A 105 -5.68 -0.79 -22.37
N ASP A 106 -5.49 -2.11 -22.21
CA ASP A 106 -4.99 -3.00 -23.26
C ASP A 106 -6.02 -3.23 -24.38
N TRP A 107 -7.32 -3.17 -24.06
CA TRP A 107 -8.37 -3.17 -25.06
C TRP A 107 -8.47 -1.81 -25.74
N TYR A 108 -8.81 -0.76 -25.00
CA TYR A 108 -8.78 0.63 -25.42
C TYR A 108 -8.74 1.55 -24.19
N HIS A 109 -8.08 2.70 -24.32
CA HIS A 109 -7.97 3.67 -23.25
C HIS A 109 -9.33 4.32 -22.94
N LEU A 110 -9.69 4.35 -21.66
CA LEU A 110 -10.85 5.07 -21.15
C LEU A 110 -10.51 5.77 -19.83
N ALA A 111 -10.64 7.11 -19.82
CA ALA A 111 -10.46 7.92 -18.63
C ALA A 111 -11.83 8.27 -17.99
N GLY A 112 -11.91 8.21 -16.66
CA GLY A 112 -13.11 8.62 -15.91
C GLY A 112 -14.15 7.51 -15.70
N GLY A 113 -13.80 6.25 -15.96
CA GLY A 113 -14.66 5.09 -15.71
C GLY A 113 -14.95 4.85 -14.23
N MET A 114 -16.15 4.32 -13.95
CA MET A 114 -16.59 3.96 -12.58
C MET A 114 -15.75 2.83 -11.98
N GLN A 115 -15.30 1.88 -12.82
CA GLN A 115 -14.50 0.72 -12.42
C GLN A 115 -13.21 1.13 -11.69
N ASP A 116 -12.39 1.97 -12.35
CA ASP A 116 -11.15 2.47 -11.78
C ASP A 116 -11.40 3.41 -10.60
N TRP A 117 -12.47 4.21 -10.65
CA TRP A 117 -12.85 5.10 -9.55
C TRP A 117 -13.11 4.32 -8.26
N GLN A 118 -13.82 3.19 -8.33
CA GLN A 118 -14.05 2.34 -7.16
C GLN A 118 -12.77 1.77 -6.57
N TYR A 119 -11.87 1.27 -7.42
CA TYR A 119 -10.60 0.72 -6.95
C TYR A 119 -9.74 1.77 -6.24
N ILE A 120 -9.73 3.00 -6.76
CA ILE A 120 -8.91 4.12 -6.26
C ILE A 120 -9.51 4.76 -5.00
N HIS A 121 -10.84 4.95 -4.94
CA HIS A 121 -11.48 5.77 -3.92
C HIS A 121 -12.18 4.97 -2.81
N THR A 122 -12.32 3.66 -2.98
CA THR A 122 -12.99 2.78 -2.00
C THR A 122 -12.17 1.48 -1.78
N ASN A 123 -12.66 0.57 -0.93
CA ASN A 123 -12.07 -0.77 -0.82
C ASN A 123 -12.51 -1.71 -1.94
N CYS A 124 -13.55 -1.37 -2.71
CA CYS A 124 -14.18 -2.27 -3.66
C CYS A 124 -13.25 -2.64 -4.82
N LEU A 125 -13.35 -3.89 -5.27
CA LEU A 125 -12.75 -4.39 -6.50
C LEU A 125 -13.87 -4.55 -7.53
N GLU A 126 -13.94 -3.65 -8.51
CA GLU A 126 -14.92 -3.71 -9.59
C GLU A 126 -14.31 -4.24 -10.89
N ILE A 127 -15.06 -5.08 -11.60
CA ILE A 127 -14.82 -5.43 -13.02
C ILE A 127 -15.98 -4.95 -13.90
N THR A 128 -15.72 -4.78 -15.18
CA THR A 128 -16.73 -4.42 -16.19
C THR A 128 -17.06 -5.65 -17.02
N ILE A 129 -18.33 -5.97 -17.17
CA ILE A 129 -18.77 -7.19 -17.87
C ILE A 129 -19.52 -6.80 -19.13
N GLU A 130 -18.92 -7.07 -20.28
CA GLU A 130 -19.57 -6.98 -21.58
C GLU A 130 -20.44 -8.23 -21.79
N MET A 131 -21.76 -8.06 -21.71
CA MET A 131 -22.72 -9.17 -21.67
C MET A 131 -23.06 -9.75 -23.05
N GLY A 132 -22.66 -9.09 -24.13
CA GLY A 132 -22.95 -9.56 -25.48
C GLY A 132 -22.86 -8.47 -26.53
N CYS A 133 -22.75 -8.90 -27.78
CA CYS A 133 -22.55 -8.03 -28.94
C CYS A 133 -23.69 -7.06 -29.20
N TYR A 134 -24.92 -7.45 -28.82
CA TYR A 134 -26.10 -6.64 -29.04
C TYR A 134 -26.35 -5.77 -27.82
N LYS A 135 -26.08 -4.46 -27.95
CA LYS A 135 -26.34 -3.47 -26.88
C LYS A 135 -27.79 -3.47 -26.42
N PHE A 136 -28.71 -3.69 -27.35
CA PHE A 136 -30.15 -3.77 -27.09
C PHE A 136 -30.70 -5.06 -27.72
N PRO A 137 -30.62 -6.20 -27.01
CA PRO A 137 -31.10 -7.49 -27.53
C PRO A 137 -32.63 -7.52 -27.64
N THR A 138 -33.16 -8.40 -28.48
CA THR A 138 -34.62 -8.61 -28.58
C THR A 138 -35.13 -9.47 -27.42
N ASN A 139 -36.43 -9.38 -27.11
CA ASN A 139 -37.04 -10.05 -25.95
C ASN A 139 -36.85 -11.58 -25.95
N ASP A 140 -36.80 -12.21 -27.13
CA ASP A 140 -36.58 -13.65 -27.29
C ASP A 140 -35.15 -14.10 -26.95
N MET A 141 -34.18 -13.18 -26.92
CA MET A 141 -32.80 -13.47 -26.53
C MET A 141 -32.61 -13.50 -25.01
N LEU A 142 -33.46 -12.80 -24.25
CA LEU A 142 -33.29 -12.60 -22.80
C LEU A 142 -33.21 -13.92 -22.00
N PRO A 143 -34.04 -14.96 -22.25
CA PRO A 143 -33.93 -16.23 -21.53
C PRO A 143 -32.59 -16.92 -21.78
N THR A 144 -32.10 -16.90 -23.01
CA THR A 144 -30.81 -17.47 -23.38
C THR A 144 -29.67 -16.69 -22.71
N MET A 145 -29.70 -15.35 -22.73
CA MET A 145 -28.71 -14.52 -22.05
C MET A 145 -28.68 -14.81 -20.54
N TRP A 146 -29.84 -14.94 -19.91
CA TRP A 146 -29.92 -15.32 -18.51
C TRP A 146 -29.27 -16.69 -18.24
N ASP A 147 -29.61 -17.70 -19.04
CA ASP A 147 -29.05 -19.04 -18.89
C ASP A 147 -27.54 -19.10 -19.10
N GLU A 148 -27.01 -18.24 -19.97
CA GLU A 148 -25.57 -18.13 -20.23
C GLU A 148 -24.81 -17.42 -19.10
N HIS A 149 -25.41 -16.41 -18.45
CA HIS A 149 -24.73 -15.59 -17.44
C HIS A 149 -24.98 -16.00 -15.98
N LYS A 150 -26.08 -16.70 -15.66
CA LYS A 150 -26.48 -16.96 -14.26
C LYS A 150 -25.39 -17.66 -13.41
N TYR A 151 -24.69 -18.65 -13.99
CA TYR A 151 -23.62 -19.35 -13.26
C TYR A 151 -22.34 -18.52 -13.17
N SER A 152 -22.08 -17.64 -14.13
CA SER A 152 -21.00 -16.65 -14.03
C SER A 152 -21.23 -15.66 -12.91
N PHE A 153 -22.46 -15.17 -12.75
CA PHE A 153 -22.81 -14.31 -11.61
C PHE A 153 -22.59 -15.02 -10.28
N LEU A 154 -23.06 -16.26 -10.14
CA LEU A 154 -22.86 -17.04 -8.92
C LEU A 154 -21.37 -17.27 -8.65
N SER A 155 -20.60 -17.71 -9.65
CA SER A 155 -19.17 -17.95 -9.51
C SER A 155 -18.39 -16.68 -9.15
N PHE A 156 -18.81 -15.52 -9.65
CA PHE A 156 -18.21 -14.24 -9.31
C PHE A 156 -18.59 -13.79 -7.89
N LEU A 157 -19.86 -13.91 -7.49
CA LEU A 157 -20.30 -13.57 -6.15
C LEU A 157 -19.64 -14.43 -5.07
N GLU A 158 -19.33 -15.69 -5.36
CA GLU A 158 -18.56 -16.57 -4.47
C GLU A 158 -17.16 -16.00 -4.16
N MET A 159 -16.56 -15.23 -5.08
CA MET A 159 -15.24 -14.60 -4.86
C MET A 159 -15.26 -13.59 -3.71
N ALA A 160 -16.40 -12.95 -3.43
CA ALA A 160 -16.53 -12.02 -2.31
C ALA A 160 -16.34 -12.71 -0.94
N SER A 161 -16.46 -14.04 -0.90
CA SER A 161 -16.24 -14.87 0.29
C SER A 161 -14.87 -15.56 0.26
N LYS A 162 -13.85 -14.95 -0.34
CA LYS A 162 -12.48 -15.48 -0.36
C LYS A 162 -11.48 -14.51 0.27
N GLY A 163 -10.32 -15.04 0.61
CA GLY A 163 -9.24 -14.29 1.25
C GLY A 163 -9.41 -14.24 2.77
N VAL A 164 -9.10 -13.10 3.38
CA VAL A 164 -9.09 -12.93 4.83
C VAL A 164 -10.06 -11.84 5.24
N TYR A 165 -10.82 -12.06 6.30
CA TYR A 165 -11.72 -11.06 6.88
C TYR A 165 -11.72 -11.16 8.40
N GLY A 166 -12.21 -10.13 9.08
CA GLY A 166 -12.32 -10.15 10.53
C GLY A 166 -12.44 -8.75 11.12
N LEU A 167 -12.08 -8.64 12.39
CA LEU A 167 -12.06 -7.38 13.14
C LEU A 167 -10.63 -6.96 13.44
N ILE A 168 -10.37 -5.65 13.44
CA ILE A 168 -9.13 -5.06 13.96
C ILE A 168 -9.50 -4.24 15.18
N LEU A 169 -9.05 -4.72 16.34
CA LEU A 169 -9.34 -4.17 17.65
C LEU A 169 -8.06 -3.66 18.32
N ASP A 170 -8.22 -2.77 19.28
CA ASP A 170 -7.17 -2.41 20.23
C ASP A 170 -7.08 -3.45 21.37
N ALA A 171 -6.07 -3.30 22.24
CA ALA A 171 -5.87 -4.16 23.41
C ALA A 171 -7.04 -4.15 24.41
N ASN A 172 -7.95 -3.17 24.33
CA ASN A 172 -9.15 -3.06 25.16
C ASN A 172 -10.40 -3.66 24.50
N GLY A 173 -10.26 -4.26 23.31
CA GLY A 173 -11.35 -4.87 22.56
C GLY A 173 -12.25 -3.86 21.84
N LYS A 174 -11.81 -2.61 21.64
CA LYS A 174 -12.52 -1.60 20.85
C LYS A 174 -12.01 -1.58 19.40
N PRO A 175 -12.84 -1.20 18.42
CA PRO A 175 -12.39 -1.01 17.04
C PRO A 175 -11.18 -0.08 16.93
N ALA A 176 -10.14 -0.52 16.23
CA ALA A 176 -8.96 0.30 15.96
C ALA A 176 -9.27 1.34 14.86
N PRO A 177 -9.28 2.65 15.17
CA PRO A 177 -9.68 3.67 14.20
C PRO A 177 -8.72 3.75 13.02
N ASN A 178 -9.25 3.93 11.80
CA ASN A 178 -8.45 4.05 10.57
C ASN A 178 -7.46 2.90 10.33
N ALA A 179 -7.71 1.72 10.90
CA ALA A 179 -6.87 0.56 10.68
C ALA A 179 -6.82 0.20 9.18
N THR A 180 -5.69 -0.32 8.75
CA THR A 180 -5.45 -0.74 7.37
C THR A 180 -4.82 -2.11 7.30
N VAL A 181 -5.12 -2.82 6.22
CA VAL A 181 -4.50 -4.10 5.88
C VAL A 181 -3.82 -3.95 4.53
N ALA A 182 -2.50 -4.10 4.52
CA ALA A 182 -1.67 -4.17 3.33
C ALA A 182 -1.26 -5.61 3.06
N VAL A 183 -0.95 -5.91 1.81
CA VAL A 183 -0.30 -7.16 1.38
C VAL A 183 0.98 -6.82 0.61
N GLU A 184 1.81 -7.80 0.29
CA GLU A 184 3.08 -7.55 -0.40
C GLU A 184 2.91 -6.89 -1.76
N GLN A 185 1.86 -7.28 -2.49
CA GLN A 185 1.48 -6.73 -3.79
C GLN A 185 -0.05 -6.62 -3.83
N GLY A 186 -0.55 -5.39 -3.91
CA GLY A 186 -1.98 -5.11 -3.89
C GLY A 186 -2.34 -3.90 -3.04
N LYS A 187 -3.60 -3.46 -3.13
CA LYS A 187 -4.05 -2.26 -2.43
C LYS A 187 -4.16 -2.43 -0.93
N VAL A 188 -3.77 -1.36 -0.26
CA VAL A 188 -4.05 -1.16 1.14
C VAL A 188 -5.55 -0.96 1.28
N ILE A 189 -6.20 -1.83 2.03
CA ILE A 189 -7.62 -1.68 2.38
C ILE A 189 -7.74 -1.01 3.75
N ARG A 190 -8.85 -0.31 3.97
CA ARG A 190 -9.14 0.37 5.23
C ARG A 190 -10.30 -0.31 5.96
N ALA A 191 -10.16 -0.53 7.26
CA ALA A 191 -11.23 -1.09 8.07
C ALA A 191 -12.41 -0.12 8.22
N THR A 192 -13.59 -0.68 8.50
CA THR A 192 -14.79 0.11 8.83
C THR A 192 -14.63 0.79 10.18
N LYS A 193 -15.56 1.70 10.51
CA LYS A 193 -15.63 2.35 11.84
C LYS A 193 -15.77 1.33 12.99
N ASP A 194 -16.31 0.14 12.69
CA ASP A 194 -16.54 -0.94 13.64
C ASP A 194 -15.36 -1.94 13.63
N GLY A 195 -14.28 -1.64 12.89
CA GLY A 195 -13.05 -2.42 12.84
C GLY A 195 -13.08 -3.57 11.84
N GLU A 196 -14.15 -3.70 11.07
CA GLU A 196 -14.31 -4.81 10.12
C GLU A 196 -13.43 -4.61 8.89
N TYR A 197 -12.86 -5.69 8.37
CA TYR A 197 -12.09 -5.66 7.13
C TYR A 197 -12.34 -6.91 6.27
N TRP A 198 -12.17 -6.76 4.97
CA TRP A 198 -12.20 -7.85 3.99
C TRP A 198 -11.10 -7.65 2.97
N ARG A 199 -10.12 -8.56 2.95
CA ARG A 199 -9.03 -8.59 1.99
C ARG A 199 -9.14 -9.84 1.14
N MET A 200 -9.69 -9.71 -0.06
CA MET A 200 -9.62 -10.76 -1.06
C MET A 200 -8.16 -11.03 -1.42
N LEU A 201 -7.80 -12.30 -1.56
CA LEU A 201 -6.47 -12.76 -1.89
C LEU A 201 -6.56 -13.80 -3.00
N SER A 202 -5.61 -13.76 -3.92
CA SER A 202 -5.46 -14.82 -4.90
C SER A 202 -4.90 -16.11 -4.25
N PRO A 203 -5.01 -17.28 -4.88
CA PRO A 203 -4.38 -18.50 -4.39
C PRO A 203 -2.87 -18.36 -4.20
N GLY A 204 -2.36 -18.84 -3.06
CA GLY A 204 -0.93 -18.81 -2.74
C GLY A 204 -0.61 -18.23 -1.37
N LYS A 205 0.68 -18.09 -1.05
CA LYS A 205 1.14 -17.51 0.21
C LYS A 205 1.15 -15.99 0.12
N HIS A 206 0.62 -15.34 1.15
CA HIS A 206 0.57 -13.89 1.32
C HIS A 206 0.99 -13.52 2.73
N ARG A 207 1.43 -12.29 2.89
CA ARG A 207 1.84 -11.68 4.15
C ARG A 207 1.08 -10.38 4.29
N LEU A 208 0.13 -10.40 5.21
CA LEU A 208 -0.64 -9.23 5.57
C LEU A 208 0.15 -8.41 6.57
N ARG A 209 0.12 -7.10 6.40
CA ARG A 209 0.55 -6.13 7.40
C ARG A 209 -0.66 -5.35 7.85
N VAL A 210 -0.93 -5.40 9.15
CA VAL A 210 -2.08 -4.73 9.77
C VAL A 210 -1.58 -3.60 10.63
N GLU A 211 -2.09 -2.41 10.40
CA GLU A 211 -1.58 -1.18 11.00
C GLU A 211 -2.74 -0.30 11.41
N ALA A 212 -2.61 0.36 12.55
CA ALA A 212 -3.52 1.42 12.95
C ALA A 212 -2.71 2.57 13.56
N PRO A 213 -3.18 3.83 13.41
CA PRO A 213 -2.55 4.97 14.04
C PRO A 213 -2.35 4.74 15.54
N GLY A 214 -1.11 4.92 16.01
CA GLY A 214 -0.77 4.85 17.43
C GLY A 214 -0.72 3.43 18.01
N LEU A 215 -0.87 2.40 17.17
CA LEU A 215 -0.75 1.00 17.57
C LEU A 215 0.44 0.34 16.87
N GLU A 216 0.98 -0.71 17.49
CA GLU A 216 2.03 -1.54 16.90
C GLU A 216 1.45 -2.37 15.75
N SER A 217 2.11 -2.31 14.59
CA SER A 217 1.73 -3.08 13.41
C SER A 217 1.96 -4.57 13.62
N GLU A 218 1.05 -5.38 13.10
CA GLU A 218 1.14 -6.83 13.12
C GLU A 218 1.40 -7.40 11.72
N ILE A 219 2.16 -8.50 11.65
CA ILE A 219 2.40 -9.24 10.41
C ILE A 219 1.74 -10.60 10.53
N PHE A 220 0.95 -10.97 9.52
CA PHE A 220 0.24 -12.23 9.47
C PHE A 220 0.51 -12.94 8.13
N ASP A 221 1.25 -14.03 8.18
CA ASP A 221 1.47 -14.91 7.02
C ASP A 221 0.26 -15.84 6.86
N VAL A 222 -0.34 -15.86 5.68
CA VAL A 222 -1.55 -16.63 5.36
C VAL A 222 -1.39 -17.32 4.02
N THR A 223 -2.06 -18.45 3.82
CA THR A 223 -2.18 -19.08 2.49
C THR A 223 -3.60 -18.88 1.99
N GLY A 224 -3.76 -18.04 0.96
CA GLY A 224 -5.00 -17.87 0.22
C GLY A 224 -5.37 -19.17 -0.50
N GLY A 225 -6.62 -19.57 -0.37
CA GLY A 225 -7.18 -20.77 -0.96
C GLY A 225 -8.65 -20.59 -1.31
N HIS A 226 -9.41 -21.69 -1.31
CA HIS A 226 -10.83 -21.66 -1.66
C HIS A 226 -11.72 -21.02 -0.57
N ASP A 227 -11.37 -21.18 0.70
CA ASP A 227 -12.20 -20.77 1.82
C ASP A 227 -11.81 -19.39 2.36
N ALA A 228 -12.81 -18.65 2.86
CA ALA A 228 -12.59 -17.43 3.64
C ALA A 228 -11.92 -17.76 4.97
N ILE A 229 -10.87 -17.03 5.32
CA ILE A 229 -10.20 -17.16 6.61
C ILE A 229 -10.62 -16.00 7.50
N ARG A 230 -11.32 -16.32 8.59
CA ARG A 230 -11.58 -15.32 9.63
C ARG A 230 -10.35 -15.17 10.52
N HIS A 231 -9.87 -13.94 10.68
CA HIS A 231 -8.80 -13.61 11.62
C HIS A 231 -9.08 -12.25 12.27
N ASP A 232 -9.23 -12.24 13.60
CA ASP A 232 -9.44 -11.01 14.34
C ASP A 232 -8.09 -10.57 14.94
N PHE A 233 -7.69 -9.33 14.67
CA PHE A 233 -6.45 -8.73 15.16
C PHE A 233 -6.70 -7.92 16.44
N ALA A 234 -5.78 -8.03 17.40
CA ALA A 234 -5.78 -7.22 18.62
C ALA A 234 -4.44 -6.47 18.72
N LEU A 235 -4.42 -5.26 18.16
CA LEU A 235 -3.22 -4.44 18.09
C LEU A 235 -2.92 -3.81 19.45
N ASN A 236 -1.64 -3.84 19.84
CA ASN A 236 -1.17 -3.30 21.11
C ASN A 236 -0.80 -1.83 20.98
N GLU A 237 -0.94 -1.08 22.07
CA GLU A 237 -0.33 0.25 22.18
C GLU A 237 1.20 0.14 22.11
N CYS A 238 1.84 1.12 21.48
CA CYS A 238 3.28 1.12 21.31
C CYS A 238 4.00 1.22 22.67
N GLY A 239 5.05 0.42 22.85
CA GLY A 239 5.89 0.48 24.05
C GLY A 239 5.35 -0.30 25.26
N THR A 240 4.25 -1.06 25.10
CA THR A 240 3.79 -2.05 26.10
C THR A 240 4.75 -3.22 26.25
N ARG A 241 5.63 -3.47 25.27
CA ARG A 241 6.71 -4.45 25.37
C ARG A 241 7.86 -3.88 26.19
N GLU A 242 8.12 -4.47 27.36
CA GLU A 242 9.27 -4.14 28.20
C GLU A 242 10.64 -4.48 27.56
N GLY A 243 10.64 -5.12 26.39
CA GLY A 243 11.82 -5.60 25.66
C GLY A 243 12.57 -4.56 24.82
N ASN A 244 13.60 -5.05 24.12
CA ASN A 244 14.34 -4.32 23.07
C ASN A 244 13.85 -4.70 21.67
N ASP A 245 12.66 -5.31 21.57
CA ASP A 245 12.12 -5.77 20.30
C ASP A 245 11.77 -4.58 19.40
N PRO A 246 12.00 -4.70 18.09
CA PRO A 246 11.68 -3.64 17.18
C PRO A 246 10.16 -3.52 17.00
N VAL A 247 9.66 -2.30 17.07
CA VAL A 247 8.24 -1.94 16.91
C VAL A 247 8.06 -1.31 15.53
N ILE A 248 7.09 -1.81 14.76
CA ILE A 248 6.64 -1.14 13.53
C ILE A 248 5.40 -0.34 13.89
N MET A 249 5.33 0.91 13.46
CA MET A 249 4.14 1.73 13.64
C MET A 249 3.89 2.59 12.40
N ARG A 250 2.61 2.93 12.21
CA ARG A 250 2.18 3.96 11.25
C ARG A 250 1.90 5.26 12.00
N GLY A 251 2.20 6.39 11.36
CA GLY A 251 1.88 7.72 11.91
C GLY A 251 0.38 7.98 12.11
N ASN A 252 0.07 9.07 12.83
CA ASN A 252 -1.25 9.54 13.26
C ASN A 252 -1.85 10.70 12.44
N GLY A 253 -1.22 11.12 11.35
CA GLY A 253 -1.62 12.29 10.57
C GLY A 253 -2.92 12.12 9.78
N ASN A 254 -3.35 13.20 9.12
CA ASN A 254 -4.51 13.16 8.24
C ASN A 254 -4.15 12.47 6.92
N ILE A 255 -4.87 11.39 6.60
CA ILE A 255 -4.78 10.71 5.30
C ILE A 255 -5.21 11.72 4.22
N LEU A 256 -4.26 12.23 3.42
CA LEU A 256 -4.63 12.88 2.16
C LEU A 256 -5.00 11.78 1.16
N HIS A 257 -6.19 11.89 0.56
CA HIS A 257 -6.73 11.06 -0.52
C HIS A 257 -5.93 11.19 -1.84
N SER A 258 -4.61 11.16 -1.76
CA SER A 258 -3.72 11.28 -2.91
C SER A 258 -3.34 9.88 -3.36
N CYS A 259 -3.93 9.46 -4.46
CA CYS A 259 -3.51 8.33 -5.29
C CYS A 259 -1.97 8.36 -5.45
N GLY A 260 -1.26 7.56 -4.65
CA GLY A 260 0.19 7.64 -4.59
C GLY A 260 0.73 6.71 -3.53
N TRP A 261 1.26 5.58 -3.97
CA TRP A 261 1.82 4.49 -3.18
C TRP A 261 3.17 4.85 -2.55
N HIS A 262 3.31 6.08 -2.08
CA HIS A 262 4.57 6.69 -1.66
C HIS A 262 4.65 6.77 -0.15
N PHE A 263 4.69 5.61 0.48
CA PHE A 263 4.96 5.52 1.90
C PHE A 263 6.45 5.74 2.17
N ALA A 264 6.78 6.81 2.90
CA ALA A 264 8.15 7.01 3.37
C ALA A 264 8.44 6.00 4.48
N LYS A 265 9.15 4.93 4.13
CA LYS A 265 9.63 3.94 5.09
C LYS A 265 10.91 4.46 5.73
N VAL A 266 10.82 4.89 6.99
CA VAL A 266 11.95 5.41 7.75
C VAL A 266 12.26 4.42 8.87
N ILE A 267 13.50 3.96 8.92
CA ILE A 267 14.01 3.13 10.00
C ILE A 267 14.67 4.01 11.04
N PHE A 268 14.41 3.70 12.31
CA PHE A 268 15.20 4.13 13.45
C PHE A 268 16.08 2.98 13.93
N CYS A 269 17.38 3.17 13.80
CA CYS A 269 18.39 2.27 14.31
C CYS A 269 19.20 2.98 15.38
N MET A 270 19.41 2.34 16.53
CA MET A 270 20.31 2.89 17.55
C MET A 270 21.46 1.94 17.85
N LEU A 271 22.62 2.56 18.01
CA LEU A 271 23.91 1.86 18.15
C LEU A 271 24.37 1.79 19.62
N PHE A 272 23.75 2.56 20.52
CA PHE A 272 24.14 2.63 21.94
C PHE A 272 22.93 2.62 22.89
N SER A 273 23.15 2.16 24.13
CA SER A 273 22.11 1.90 25.14
C SER A 273 21.44 3.14 25.73
N SER A 274 22.12 4.28 25.76
CA SER A 274 21.60 5.57 26.24
C SER A 274 20.58 6.18 25.28
N ALA A 275 20.77 5.97 23.97
CA ALA A 275 19.87 6.44 22.94
C ALA A 275 18.51 5.68 22.98
N ALA A 276 18.49 4.41 23.41
CA ALA A 276 17.28 3.58 23.46
C ALA A 276 16.13 4.20 24.27
N ALA A 277 16.44 4.98 25.30
CA ALA A 277 15.44 5.72 26.09
C ALA A 277 14.71 6.78 25.26
N ILE A 278 15.39 7.39 24.28
CA ILE A 278 14.82 8.41 23.40
C ILE A 278 13.81 7.75 22.43
N ILE A 279 14.12 6.58 21.85
CA ILE A 279 13.14 5.85 21.01
C ILE A 279 11.93 5.42 21.83
N LYS A 280 12.13 4.88 23.05
CA LYS A 280 11.00 4.50 23.91
C LYS A 280 10.11 5.71 24.22
N LYS A 281 10.72 6.87 24.51
CA LYS A 281 9.96 8.11 24.74
C LYS A 281 9.26 8.60 23.48
N PHE A 282 9.93 8.57 22.32
CA PHE A 282 9.34 8.98 21.04
C PHE A 282 8.20 8.07 20.61
N SER A 283 8.35 6.75 20.77
CA SER A 283 7.30 5.76 20.54
C SER A 283 6.08 6.05 21.41
N HIS A 284 6.27 6.28 22.72
CA HIS A 284 5.17 6.65 23.60
C HIS A 284 4.50 7.96 23.18
N GLN A 285 5.27 9.01 22.87
CA GLN A 285 4.72 10.31 22.45
C GLN A 285 3.92 10.21 21.15
N SER A 286 4.41 9.41 20.21
CA SER A 286 3.76 9.17 18.93
C SER A 286 2.44 8.42 19.11
N CYS A 287 2.38 7.50 20.07
CA CYS A 287 1.20 6.66 20.29
C CYS A 287 0.18 7.29 21.25
N SER A 288 0.62 8.14 22.19
CA SER A 288 -0.28 8.97 23.01
C SER A 288 -0.87 10.17 22.25
N GLY A 289 -0.40 10.45 21.04
CA GLY A 289 -0.79 11.63 20.26
C GLY A 289 -0.12 12.93 20.71
N GLU A 290 0.85 12.88 21.62
CA GLU A 290 1.70 14.03 21.96
C GLU A 290 2.57 14.49 20.78
N PHE A 291 2.86 13.59 19.83
CA PHE A 291 3.52 13.88 18.58
C PHE A 291 2.73 13.31 17.40
N GLU A 292 2.29 14.16 16.48
CA GLU A 292 1.57 13.75 15.27
C GLU A 292 2.55 13.43 14.14
N LEU A 293 2.78 12.15 13.89
CA LEU A 293 3.48 11.67 12.69
C LEU A 293 2.52 11.60 11.52
N ASP A 294 2.94 11.97 10.32
CA ASP A 294 2.12 11.80 9.11
C ASP A 294 1.80 10.30 8.83
N THR A 295 0.58 9.98 8.42
CA THR A 295 0.14 8.59 8.15
C THR A 295 0.91 7.89 7.04
N ASP A 296 1.53 8.64 6.13
CA ASP A 296 2.32 8.03 5.05
C ASP A 296 3.70 7.55 5.54
N ILE A 297 4.06 7.86 6.79
CA ILE A 297 5.32 7.48 7.40
C ILE A 297 5.11 6.14 8.12
N HIS A 298 5.86 5.15 7.67
CA HIS A 298 6.01 3.90 8.40
C HIS A 298 7.34 3.93 9.12
N LEU A 299 7.28 3.79 10.44
CA LEU A 299 8.45 3.78 11.31
C LEU A 299 8.72 2.38 11.81
N LEU A 300 9.93 1.89 11.57
CA LEU A 300 10.46 0.72 12.26
C LEU A 300 11.45 1.22 13.31
N MET A 301 11.06 1.13 14.58
CA MET A 301 11.84 1.56 15.72
C MET A 301 12.55 0.38 16.36
N ALA A 302 13.88 0.32 16.20
CA ALA A 302 14.73 -0.70 16.81
C ALA A 302 15.61 -0.09 17.91
N PRO A 303 15.30 -0.34 19.21
CA PRO A 303 16.04 0.26 20.32
C PRO A 303 17.54 -0.09 20.34
N ILE A 304 17.92 -1.28 19.85
CA ILE A 304 19.31 -1.74 19.82
C ILE A 304 19.58 -2.64 18.61
N LEU A 305 20.58 -2.29 17.80
CA LEU A 305 21.15 -3.13 16.74
C LEU A 305 22.13 -4.18 17.30
N LYS A 306 21.63 -5.28 17.89
CA LYS A 306 22.52 -6.33 18.43
C LYS A 306 22.18 -7.77 18.05
N THR A 307 21.02 -8.04 17.49
CA THR A 307 20.56 -9.41 17.17
C THR A 307 20.37 -9.60 15.67
N GLY A 308 20.72 -10.78 15.16
CA GLY A 308 20.53 -11.14 13.74
C GLY A 308 19.07 -10.98 13.29
N ASP A 309 18.12 -11.27 14.18
CA ASP A 309 16.68 -11.14 13.92
C ASP A 309 16.26 -9.68 13.67
N VAL A 310 16.88 -8.71 14.35
CA VAL A 310 16.60 -7.28 14.14
C VAL A 310 17.12 -6.86 12.76
N ILE A 311 18.31 -7.29 12.38
CA ILE A 311 18.89 -7.01 11.05
C ILE A 311 18.00 -7.59 9.95
N GLU A 312 17.51 -8.82 10.11
CA GLU A 312 16.62 -9.44 9.13
C GLU A 312 15.29 -8.66 9.01
N ARG A 313 14.72 -8.21 10.14
CA ARG A 313 13.52 -7.36 10.11
C ARG A 313 13.77 -6.04 9.41
N LEU A 314 14.92 -5.40 9.62
CA LEU A 314 15.31 -4.15 8.97
C LEU A 314 15.45 -4.32 7.45
N GLN A 315 16.12 -5.40 7.02
CA GLN A 315 16.27 -5.75 5.60
C GLN A 315 14.92 -6.02 4.95
N ARG A 316 14.03 -6.77 5.61
CA ARG A 316 12.68 -7.04 5.10
C ARG A 316 11.79 -5.80 5.07
N PHE A 317 11.98 -4.86 6.00
CA PHE A 317 11.23 -3.61 5.98
C PHE A 317 11.54 -2.79 4.72
N ASN A 318 12.76 -2.90 4.20
CA ASN A 318 13.27 -2.25 3.00
C ASN A 318 13.04 -0.72 3.06
N PRO A 319 13.76 -0.01 3.95
CA PRO A 319 13.58 1.41 4.19
C PRO A 319 14.12 2.25 3.03
N ALA A 320 13.53 3.43 2.86
CA ALA A 320 14.13 4.48 2.05
C ALA A 320 15.19 5.27 2.85
N VAL A 321 15.05 5.34 4.18
CA VAL A 321 15.98 6.04 5.07
C VAL A 321 16.26 5.24 6.32
N VAL A 322 17.52 5.24 6.76
CA VAL A 322 17.96 4.69 8.04
C VAL A 322 18.51 5.84 8.89
N LEU A 323 17.87 6.10 10.02
CA LEU A 323 18.30 7.07 11.02
C LEU A 323 19.08 6.38 12.14
N ALA A 324 20.38 6.65 12.22
CA ALA A 324 21.26 6.14 13.25
C ALA A 324 21.42 7.16 14.39
N ILE A 325 20.78 6.94 15.55
CA ILE A 325 20.84 7.92 16.64
C ILE A 325 21.91 7.52 17.67
N SER A 326 22.70 8.50 18.11
CA SER A 326 23.76 8.32 19.10
C SER A 326 23.84 9.51 20.06
N ASP A 327 24.55 9.32 21.16
CA ASP A 327 25.11 10.42 21.92
C ASP A 327 26.35 10.97 21.18
N GLY A 328 26.62 12.27 21.34
CA GLY A 328 27.73 12.95 20.71
C GLY A 328 27.50 14.46 20.66
N PHE A 329 28.49 15.22 20.18
CA PHE A 329 28.28 16.61 19.80
C PHE A 329 27.13 16.69 18.79
N VAL A 330 26.25 17.68 18.92
CA VAL A 330 25.06 17.79 18.08
C VAL A 330 25.49 18.03 16.63
N GLU A 331 25.53 16.96 15.84
CA GLU A 331 25.88 16.93 14.43
C GLU A 331 25.12 15.79 13.72
N THR A 332 24.92 15.93 12.41
CA THR A 332 24.53 14.82 11.54
C THR A 332 25.73 14.23 10.79
N ILE A 333 25.65 12.98 10.34
CA ILE A 333 26.66 12.34 9.50
C ILE A 333 25.96 11.49 8.44
N THR A 334 26.38 11.59 7.18
CA THR A 334 25.90 10.68 6.13
C THR A 334 26.88 9.52 5.98
N PHE A 335 26.39 8.27 6.01
CA PHE A 335 27.24 7.08 5.87
C PHE A 335 27.39 6.63 4.41
N SER A 336 26.44 6.99 3.54
CA SER A 336 26.49 6.76 2.09
C SER A 336 26.56 8.10 1.32
N PRO A 337 27.66 8.87 1.42
CA PRO A 337 27.77 10.15 0.72
C PRO A 337 27.63 9.94 -0.80
N LEU A 338 26.71 10.69 -1.42
CA LEU A 338 26.49 10.83 -2.87
C LEU A 338 25.74 9.72 -3.63
N THR A 339 25.62 8.49 -3.11
CA THR A 339 24.96 7.39 -3.85
C THR A 339 23.44 7.37 -3.65
N ASN A 340 22.98 7.46 -2.40
CA ASN A 340 21.56 7.34 -2.03
C ASN A 340 21.02 8.59 -1.34
N GLN A 341 21.81 9.67 -1.28
CA GLN A 341 21.38 10.92 -0.64
C GLN A 341 20.29 11.60 -1.48
N PRO A 342 19.13 11.93 -0.90
CA PRO A 342 18.08 12.66 -1.61
C PRO A 342 18.59 14.00 -2.13
N ARG A 343 18.18 14.38 -3.35
CA ARG A 343 18.72 15.56 -4.05
C ARG A 343 18.49 16.87 -3.29
N LEU A 344 17.38 16.96 -2.58
CA LEU A 344 17.00 18.16 -1.82
C LEU A 344 17.50 18.13 -0.36
N PHE A 345 18.26 17.10 0.05
CA PHE A 345 18.77 17.00 1.41
C PHE A 345 19.87 18.04 1.67
N ASN A 346 19.67 18.89 2.68
CA ASN A 346 20.63 19.92 3.09
C ASN A 346 21.10 19.69 4.54
N LYS A 347 22.31 19.14 4.67
CA LYS A 347 22.95 18.85 5.96
C LYS A 347 23.01 20.06 6.91
N ASP A 348 23.45 21.22 6.43
CA ASP A 348 23.61 22.41 7.27
C ASP A 348 22.27 22.90 7.82
N SER A 349 21.19 22.72 7.06
CA SER A 349 19.83 23.05 7.51
C SER A 349 19.38 22.15 8.66
N VAL A 350 19.68 20.86 8.57
CA VAL A 350 19.39 19.88 9.63
C VAL A 350 20.20 20.21 10.88
N ASP A 351 21.52 20.39 10.74
CA ASP A 351 22.42 20.67 11.87
C ASP A 351 22.05 21.96 12.60
N LYS A 352 21.68 23.02 11.86
CA LYS A 352 21.17 24.28 12.45
C LYS A 352 19.87 24.05 13.22
N SER A 353 18.97 23.24 12.69
CA SER A 353 17.69 22.92 13.33
C SER A 353 17.89 22.11 14.61
N LEU A 354 18.77 21.10 14.57
CA LEU A 354 19.17 20.32 15.74
C LEU A 354 19.79 21.22 16.80
N THR A 355 20.80 22.01 16.43
CA THR A 355 21.49 22.92 17.37
C THR A 355 20.53 23.91 18.02
N LYS A 356 19.55 24.43 17.27
CA LYS A 356 18.53 25.33 17.79
C LYS A 356 17.58 24.64 18.79
N ALA A 357 17.27 23.36 18.58
CA ALA A 357 16.31 22.61 19.39
C ALA A 357 16.92 22.05 20.68
N ILE A 358 18.15 21.52 20.61
CA ILE A 358 18.78 20.75 21.69
C ILE A 358 20.17 21.28 22.12
N GLY A 359 20.64 22.38 21.54
CA GLY A 359 21.94 22.98 21.86
C GLY A 359 23.11 22.29 21.14
N TYR A 360 24.34 22.55 21.62
CA TYR A 360 25.56 22.03 20.99
C TYR A 360 26.01 20.66 21.54
N GLY A 361 25.55 20.31 22.75
CA GLY A 361 26.03 19.15 23.52
C GLY A 361 27.49 19.34 23.99
N THR A 362 27.70 19.52 25.28
CA THR A 362 29.05 19.63 25.88
C THR A 362 29.50 18.31 26.51
N ASP A 363 30.80 18.12 26.69
CA ASP A 363 31.41 16.96 27.38
C ASP A 363 31.13 15.57 26.77
N CYS A 364 30.95 15.51 25.44
CA CYS A 364 30.73 14.26 24.72
C CYS A 364 32.03 13.53 24.37
N GLY A 365 32.24 12.33 24.92
CA GLY A 365 33.47 11.54 24.73
C GLY A 365 33.49 10.57 23.55
N LYS A 366 32.38 10.37 22.82
CA LYS A 366 32.31 9.47 21.65
C LYS A 366 31.51 10.09 20.51
N PRO A 367 32.14 10.44 19.37
CA PRO A 367 31.44 10.98 18.21
C PRO A 367 30.79 9.87 17.36
N LEU A 368 29.77 10.22 16.58
CA LEU A 368 29.16 9.37 15.54
C LEU A 368 30.15 8.89 14.46
N ARG A 369 31.31 9.55 14.34
CA ARG A 369 32.42 9.18 13.43
C ARG A 369 33.17 7.92 13.86
N ASP A 370 32.72 7.23 14.91
CA ASP A 370 33.31 5.98 15.35
C ASP A 370 33.22 4.92 14.23
N SER A 371 34.34 4.27 13.92
CA SER A 371 34.40 3.27 12.85
C SER A 371 33.46 2.10 13.06
N ARG A 372 33.07 1.79 14.31
CA ARG A 372 32.09 0.73 14.61
C ARG A 372 30.68 1.10 14.18
N VAL A 373 30.34 2.39 14.22
CA VAL A 373 29.03 2.89 13.80
C VAL A 373 28.89 2.77 12.28
N ALA A 374 29.93 3.17 11.55
CA ALA A 374 29.98 3.01 10.09
C ALA A 374 29.93 1.52 9.67
N LEU A 375 30.69 0.65 10.35
CA LEU A 375 30.65 -0.80 10.10
C LEU A 375 29.28 -1.41 10.39
N ALA A 376 28.63 -1.00 11.47
CA ALA A 376 27.29 -1.50 11.82
C ALA A 376 26.22 -1.07 10.81
N MET A 377 26.37 0.10 10.18
CA MET A 377 25.49 0.53 9.08
C MET A 377 25.75 -0.26 7.80
N ASP A 378 27.02 -0.46 7.44
CA ASP A 378 27.42 -1.27 6.28
C ASP A 378 26.94 -2.74 6.40
N ASP A 379 27.01 -3.32 7.60
CA ASP A 379 26.51 -4.66 7.91
C ASP A 379 24.99 -4.82 7.71
N LEU A 380 24.20 -3.73 7.71
CA LEU A 380 22.77 -3.81 7.42
C LEU A 380 22.50 -4.20 5.96
N ARG A 381 23.44 -3.95 5.04
CA ARG A 381 23.32 -4.23 3.59
C ARG A 381 22.08 -3.61 2.95
N LEU A 382 21.69 -2.42 3.41
CA LEU A 382 20.54 -1.68 2.92
C LEU A 382 20.94 -0.80 1.72
N HIS A 383 21.44 -1.42 0.66
CA HIS A 383 22.13 -0.77 -0.46
C HIS A 383 21.36 0.36 -1.17
N ALA A 384 20.05 0.47 -0.98
CA ALA A 384 19.19 1.51 -1.57
C ALA A 384 18.73 2.58 -0.57
N ALA A 385 19.05 2.44 0.72
CA ALA A 385 18.60 3.37 1.76
C ALA A 385 19.56 4.56 1.90
N PHE A 386 19.01 5.73 2.22
CA PHE A 386 19.78 6.87 2.69
C PHE A 386 20.10 6.73 4.17
N GLU A 387 21.38 6.63 4.51
CA GLU A 387 21.85 6.42 5.89
C GLU A 387 22.31 7.74 6.53
N LEU A 388 21.61 8.18 7.57
CA LEU A 388 21.86 9.43 8.29
C LEU A 388 22.03 9.19 9.79
N GLY A 389 23.23 9.46 10.30
CA GLY A 389 23.53 9.54 11.73
C GLY A 389 23.11 10.87 12.34
N ILE A 390 22.55 10.86 13.55
CA ILE A 390 22.12 12.04 14.30
C ILE A 390 22.61 11.95 15.75
N ALA A 391 23.39 12.93 16.20
CA ALA A 391 23.86 13.00 17.57
C ALA A 391 22.99 13.97 18.39
N MET A 392 22.49 13.50 19.53
CA MET A 392 21.46 14.19 20.32
C MET A 392 21.98 14.90 21.58
N GLY A 393 23.29 15.09 21.70
CA GLY A 393 23.92 15.69 22.88
C GLY A 393 23.98 14.74 24.08
N CYS A 394 25.08 14.80 24.84
CA CYS A 394 25.32 13.94 26.02
C CYS A 394 24.99 14.61 27.35
N ASP A 395 24.65 15.89 27.33
CA ASP A 395 24.33 16.67 28.50
C ASP A 395 22.87 16.48 28.93
N ASN A 396 22.63 16.61 30.23
CA ASN A 396 21.29 16.64 30.83
C ASN A 396 20.62 18.03 30.69
N SER A 397 21.21 18.93 29.90
CA SER A 397 20.70 20.30 29.68
C SER A 397 19.34 20.30 28.97
N THR A 398 19.04 19.23 28.23
CA THR A 398 17.81 19.08 27.45
C THR A 398 17.08 17.81 27.84
N ASP A 399 15.81 17.94 28.23
CA ASP A 399 14.97 16.82 28.62
C ASP A 399 14.70 15.85 27.44
N MET A 400 14.49 14.58 27.77
CA MET A 400 14.24 13.49 26.83
C MET A 400 13.01 13.73 25.95
N ALA A 401 11.98 14.41 26.46
CA ALA A 401 10.81 14.78 25.68
C ALA A 401 11.16 15.72 24.51
N LYS A 402 12.09 16.68 24.71
CA LYS A 402 12.55 17.58 23.65
C LYS A 402 13.45 16.85 22.65
N LYS A 403 14.31 15.96 23.11
CA LYS A 403 15.13 15.11 22.23
C LYS A 403 14.24 14.24 21.33
N ALA A 404 13.21 13.61 21.89
CA ALA A 404 12.23 12.82 21.14
C ALA A 404 11.42 13.66 20.12
N ALA A 405 10.89 14.82 20.51
CA ALA A 405 10.18 15.72 19.58
C ALA A 405 11.06 16.21 18.41
N THR A 406 12.35 16.45 18.69
CA THR A 406 13.33 16.87 17.68
C THR A 406 13.55 15.79 16.63
N ILE A 407 13.61 14.52 17.05
CA ILE A 407 13.69 13.37 16.14
C ILE A 407 12.48 13.32 15.21
N GLY A 408 11.27 13.46 15.75
CA GLY A 408 10.05 13.49 14.94
C GLY A 408 10.09 14.60 13.87
N THR A 409 10.59 15.78 14.23
CA THR A 409 10.75 16.91 13.28
C THR A 409 11.72 16.59 12.15
N VAL A 410 12.80 15.84 12.43
CA VAL A 410 13.75 15.39 11.41
C VAL A 410 13.11 14.38 10.45
N VAL A 411 12.28 13.46 10.96
CA VAL A 411 11.54 12.51 10.12
C VAL A 411 10.62 13.24 9.15
N ASP A 412 9.83 14.21 9.63
CA ASP A 412 8.91 14.98 8.79
C ASP A 412 9.64 15.78 7.70
N MET A 413 10.80 16.33 8.04
CA MET A 413 11.66 17.03 7.09
C MET A 413 12.21 16.05 6.03
N LEU A 414 12.61 14.85 6.44
CA LEU A 414 13.11 13.82 5.52
C LEU A 414 12.01 13.28 4.61
N LYS A 415 10.76 13.09 5.09
CA LYS A 415 9.61 12.70 4.27
C LYS A 415 9.53 13.56 3.01
N LYS A 416 9.51 14.89 3.18
CA LYS A 416 9.40 15.87 2.08
C LYS A 416 10.53 15.75 1.06
N THR A 417 11.67 15.22 1.48
CA THR A 417 12.87 15.12 0.65
C THR A 417 12.89 13.80 -0.12
N ILE A 418 12.40 12.70 0.47
CA ILE A 418 12.41 11.35 -0.12
C ILE A 418 11.29 11.15 -1.14
N THR A 419 10.09 11.69 -0.88
CA THR A 419 8.90 11.49 -1.75
C THR A 419 9.09 12.03 -3.17
N LEU A 420 10.13 12.80 -3.43
CA LEU A 420 10.44 13.40 -4.74
C LEU A 420 11.43 12.56 -5.57
N ASP A 421 12.10 11.56 -4.98
CA ASP A 421 13.19 10.80 -5.62
C ASP A 421 12.90 9.30 -5.82
N SER A 422 11.76 8.76 -5.36
CA SER A 422 11.45 7.32 -5.48
C SER A 422 10.78 6.96 -6.82
N VAL A 423 11.44 6.13 -7.62
CA VAL A 423 10.85 5.36 -8.73
C VAL A 423 10.72 3.90 -8.28
N GLN A 424 9.54 3.30 -8.42
CA GLN A 424 9.34 1.88 -8.17
C GLN A 424 9.50 1.07 -9.46
N GLU A 425 10.39 0.08 -9.43
CA GLU A 425 10.44 -1.00 -10.43
C GLU A 425 9.58 -2.17 -9.93
N TYR A 426 8.60 -2.57 -10.73
CA TYR A 426 7.87 -3.83 -10.54
C TYR A 426 8.54 -4.92 -11.39
N SER A 427 8.96 -6.03 -10.77
CA SER A 427 9.71 -7.10 -11.43
C SER A 427 8.84 -8.25 -11.97
N VAL A 428 7.56 -8.02 -12.19
CA VAL A 428 6.67 -9.03 -12.79
C VAL A 428 6.16 -8.47 -14.11
N VAL A 429 6.33 -9.22 -15.20
CA VAL A 429 5.76 -8.85 -16.49
C VAL A 429 4.23 -8.96 -16.36
N PRO A 430 3.48 -7.85 -16.44
CA PRO A 430 2.02 -7.89 -16.37
C PRO A 430 1.45 -8.73 -17.52
N SER A 431 0.35 -9.45 -17.27
CA SER A 431 -0.23 -10.33 -18.29
C SER A 431 -1.70 -10.65 -18.04
N ALA A 432 -2.51 -10.64 -19.10
CA ALA A 432 -3.89 -11.13 -19.08
C ALA A 432 -4.01 -12.66 -19.13
N ASN A 433 -2.91 -13.40 -19.26
CA ASN A 433 -2.96 -14.86 -19.32
C ASN A 433 -2.98 -15.45 -17.90
N PRO A 434 -4.06 -16.13 -17.46
CA PRO A 434 -4.10 -16.74 -16.12
C PRO A 434 -2.95 -17.73 -15.87
N ALA A 435 -2.46 -18.42 -16.92
CA ALA A 435 -1.35 -19.37 -16.80
C ALA A 435 0.00 -18.71 -16.47
N ASP A 436 0.13 -17.40 -16.65
CA ASP A 436 1.34 -16.66 -16.25
C ASP A 436 1.34 -16.37 -14.74
N HIS A 437 0.18 -16.48 -14.09
CA HIS A 437 -0.02 -16.13 -12.68
C HIS A 437 -0.30 -17.33 -11.77
N PHE A 438 -0.83 -18.41 -12.33
CA PHE A 438 -1.41 -19.52 -11.59
C PHE A 438 -1.02 -20.88 -12.17
N THR A 439 -0.81 -21.86 -11.28
CA THR A 439 -0.70 -23.28 -11.67
C THR A 439 -2.08 -23.85 -12.02
N PRO A 440 -2.17 -24.95 -12.80
CA PRO A 440 -3.46 -25.59 -13.13
C PRO A 440 -4.31 -25.97 -11.90
N ASP A 441 -3.65 -26.26 -10.78
CA ASP A 441 -4.21 -26.60 -9.48
C ASP A 441 -4.68 -25.38 -8.66
N GLN A 442 -4.32 -24.15 -9.07
CA GLN A 442 -4.76 -22.90 -8.45
C GLN A 442 -5.97 -22.26 -9.13
N VAL A 443 -6.29 -22.63 -10.38
CA VAL A 443 -7.30 -21.96 -11.23
C VAL A 443 -8.65 -22.68 -11.23
#